data_AF-A0A526Q7U1-F1
#
_entry.id   AF-A0A526Q7U1-F1
#
_cell.length_a   1.000
_cell.length_b   1.000
_cell.length_c   1.000
_cell.angle_alpha   90.00
_cell.angle_beta   90.00
_cell.angle_gamma   90.00
#
_symmetry.space_group_name_H-M   'P 1'
#
loop_
_entity.id
_entity.type
_entity.pdbx_description
1 polymer ?
#
loop_
_entity_poly.entity_id
_entity_poly.type
_entity_poly.pdbx_seq_one_letter_code
_entity_poly.pdbx_strand_id
1 'polypeptide(L)'
;MLWAGSGEQQARNSLRQALVDIRRLFPSTGDEAIRLEGNADTIWLAANADEADIWIFDQKIQADDGESLATAADFYRGDLLDGVSLPHEIDEWLAPFRANYTRKALDLAERLSLLPELGSRQEQAC
;
A
#
# COMPACT_ATOMS: atom_id res chain seq x y z
N MET A 1 19.74 4.43 -5.71
CA MET A 1 20.22 3.10 -5.28
C MET A 1 20.09 3.09 -3.76
N LEU A 2 19.51 2.07 -3.12
CA LEU A 2 19.10 2.10 -1.69
C LEU A 2 20.21 2.44 -0.68
N TRP A 3 21.48 2.32 -1.10
CA TRP A 3 22.65 2.69 -0.30
C TRP A 3 23.60 3.56 -1.13
N ALA A 4 23.21 4.82 -1.36
CA ALA A 4 24.08 5.80 -1.99
C ALA A 4 25.39 5.96 -1.19
N GLY A 5 26.55 5.79 -1.86
CA GLY A 5 27.87 6.01 -1.26
C GLY A 5 28.53 4.80 -0.58
N SER A 6 27.90 3.62 -0.57
CA SER A 6 28.54 2.38 -0.07
C SER A 6 29.22 1.60 -1.18
N GLY A 7 30.42 1.06 -0.91
CA GLY A 7 31.04 0.08 -1.82
C GLY A 7 30.17 -1.17 -1.95
N GLU A 8 30.23 -1.86 -3.10
CA GLU A 8 29.34 -2.97 -3.45
C GLU A 8 29.25 -4.07 -2.37
N GLN A 9 30.39 -4.38 -1.73
CA GLN A 9 30.44 -5.36 -0.63
C GLN A 9 29.70 -4.89 0.62
N GLN A 10 29.77 -3.60 0.94
CA GLN A 10 29.08 -3.00 2.08
C GLN A 10 27.57 -2.93 1.81
N ALA A 11 27.15 -2.53 0.60
CA ALA A 11 25.75 -2.53 0.21
C ALA A 11 25.13 -3.94 0.29
N ARG A 12 25.86 -4.97 -0.15
CA ARG A 12 25.42 -6.38 0.02
C ARG A 12 25.27 -6.78 1.47
N ASN A 13 26.18 -6.35 2.35
CA ASN A 13 26.10 -6.71 3.76
C ASN A 13 24.90 -6.01 4.44
N SER A 14 24.67 -4.73 4.13
CA SER A 14 23.50 -3.98 4.60
C SER A 14 22.19 -4.60 4.12
N LEU A 15 22.12 -5.04 2.86
CA LEU A 15 20.95 -5.75 2.33
C LEU A 15 20.69 -7.05 3.09
N ARG A 16 21.70 -7.88 3.30
CA ARG A 16 21.53 -9.13 4.06
C ARG A 16 21.04 -8.87 5.48
N GLN A 17 21.58 -7.86 6.15
CA GLN A 17 21.15 -7.51 7.51
C GLN A 17 19.69 -7.05 7.52
N ALA A 18 19.31 -6.16 6.62
CA ALA A 18 17.92 -5.70 6.50
C ALA A 18 16.95 -6.87 6.24
N LEU A 19 17.32 -7.83 5.38
CA LEU A 19 16.48 -9.01 5.11
C LEU A 19 16.36 -9.93 6.34
N VAL A 20 17.43 -10.10 7.11
CA VAL A 20 17.39 -10.85 8.37
C VAL A 20 16.43 -10.17 9.36
N ASP A 21 16.48 -8.85 9.45
CA ASP A 21 15.63 -8.10 10.37
C ASP A 21 14.15 -8.15 9.93
N ILE A 22 13.87 -8.01 8.64
CA ILE A 22 12.52 -8.19 8.08
C ILE A 22 11.99 -9.61 8.38
N ARG A 23 12.82 -10.65 8.19
CA ARG A 23 12.43 -12.04 8.46
C ARG A 23 12.20 -12.34 9.94
N ARG A 24 12.72 -11.51 10.85
CA ARG A 24 12.40 -11.60 12.29
C ARG A 24 11.07 -10.93 12.63
N LEU A 25 10.71 -9.87 11.91
CA LEU A 25 9.43 -9.17 12.06
C LEU A 25 8.27 -9.99 11.50
N PHE A 26 8.53 -10.78 10.46
CA PHE A 26 7.60 -11.76 9.90
C PHE A 26 8.19 -13.16 10.08
N PRO A 27 8.02 -13.78 11.28
CA PRO A 27 8.43 -15.16 11.50
C PRO A 27 7.86 -16.05 10.39
N SER A 28 8.51 -17.18 10.12
CA SER A 28 8.02 -18.20 9.18
C SER A 28 7.57 -19.42 9.98
N THR A 29 6.48 -19.30 10.72
CA THR A 29 5.93 -20.33 11.61
C THR A 29 4.67 -21.03 11.09
N GLY A 30 4.09 -20.61 9.94
CA GLY A 30 2.94 -21.30 9.36
C GLY A 30 2.18 -20.51 8.30
N ASP A 31 0.85 -20.49 8.43
CA ASP A 31 -0.12 -19.80 7.57
C ASP A 31 -0.07 -18.28 7.75
N GLU A 32 1.13 -17.71 7.67
CA GLU A 32 1.35 -16.28 7.88
C GLU A 32 0.92 -15.51 6.65
N ALA A 33 0.24 -14.40 6.92
CA ALA A 33 -0.32 -13.53 5.93
C ALA A 33 0.72 -12.70 5.18
N ILE A 34 1.97 -12.59 5.71
CA ILE A 34 3.10 -11.94 5.05
C ILE A 34 4.34 -12.84 5.15
N ARG A 35 5.02 -13.08 4.04
CA ARG A 35 6.21 -13.94 3.94
C ARG A 35 7.29 -13.30 3.06
N LEU A 36 8.54 -13.39 3.49
CA LEU A 36 9.69 -13.01 2.67
C LEU A 36 10.15 -14.21 1.83
N GLU A 37 10.01 -14.07 0.52
CA GLU A 37 10.41 -15.04 -0.48
C GLU A 37 11.48 -14.45 -1.41
N GLY A 38 12.18 -15.32 -2.13
CA GLY A 38 13.23 -14.87 -3.04
C GLY A 38 14.03 -16.01 -3.63
N ASN A 39 14.82 -15.66 -4.65
CA ASN A 39 15.82 -16.51 -5.27
C ASN A 39 17.18 -15.78 -5.28
N ALA A 40 18.14 -16.29 -6.05
CA ALA A 40 19.48 -15.71 -6.11
C ALA A 40 19.51 -14.25 -6.62
N ASP A 41 18.52 -13.87 -7.44
CA ASP A 41 18.53 -12.60 -8.17
C ASP A 41 17.46 -11.61 -7.69
N THR A 42 16.40 -12.11 -7.05
CA THR A 42 15.20 -11.32 -6.71
C THR A 42 14.65 -11.71 -5.35
N ILE A 43 14.08 -10.72 -4.67
CA ILE A 43 13.40 -10.86 -3.39
C ILE A 43 12.01 -10.23 -3.49
N TRP A 44 11.02 -10.81 -2.84
CA TRP A 44 9.67 -10.24 -2.77
C TRP A 44 9.01 -10.56 -1.43
N LEU A 45 8.08 -9.70 -1.03
CA LEU A 45 7.17 -9.97 0.06
C LEU A 45 5.89 -10.53 -0.54
N ALA A 46 5.60 -11.80 -0.26
CA ALA A 46 4.32 -12.41 -0.56
C ALA A 46 3.36 -12.08 0.58
N ALA A 47 2.17 -11.57 0.26
CA ALA A 47 1.15 -11.34 1.27
C ALA A 47 -0.26 -11.61 0.73
N ASN A 48 -1.21 -11.86 1.63
CA ASN A 48 -2.61 -12.03 1.26
C ASN A 48 -3.18 -10.69 0.76
N ALA A 49 -4.22 -10.76 -0.08
CA ALA A 49 -4.75 -9.59 -0.80
C ALA A 49 -5.33 -8.50 0.12
N ASP A 50 -5.60 -8.82 1.38
CA ASP A 50 -6.16 -7.95 2.42
C ASP A 50 -5.11 -7.36 3.39
N GLU A 51 -3.83 -7.71 3.24
CA GLU A 51 -2.76 -7.26 4.14
C GLU A 51 -2.26 -5.84 3.85
N ALA A 52 -2.61 -5.27 2.70
CA ALA A 52 -2.28 -3.90 2.35
C ALA A 52 -3.55 -3.12 2.01
N ASP A 53 -3.74 -1.99 2.71
CA ASP A 53 -4.82 -1.04 2.48
C ASP A 53 -4.91 -0.61 1.00
N ILE A 54 -3.75 -0.43 0.35
CA ILE A 54 -3.63 -0.03 -1.04
C ILE A 54 -4.19 -1.08 -2.01
N TRP A 55 -4.10 -2.38 -1.68
CA TRP A 55 -4.67 -3.45 -2.49
C TRP A 55 -6.18 -3.50 -2.37
N ILE A 56 -6.69 -3.32 -1.16
CA ILE A 56 -8.14 -3.23 -0.92
C ILE A 56 -8.70 -2.00 -1.63
N PHE A 57 -8.04 -0.85 -1.51
CA PHE A 57 -8.38 0.37 -2.24
C PHE A 57 -8.44 0.10 -3.75
N ASP A 58 -7.36 -0.41 -4.34
CA ASP A 58 -7.28 -0.66 -5.78
C ASP A 58 -8.33 -1.65 -6.28
N GLN A 59 -8.68 -2.66 -5.49
CA GLN A 59 -9.76 -3.58 -5.81
C GLN A 59 -11.13 -2.88 -5.77
N LYS A 60 -11.40 -2.09 -4.72
CA LYS A 60 -12.72 -1.49 -4.47
C LYS A 60 -13.04 -0.35 -5.44
N ILE A 61 -12.05 0.42 -5.89
CA ILE A 61 -12.26 1.45 -6.90
C ILE A 61 -12.67 0.88 -8.27
N GLN A 62 -12.49 -0.41 -8.55
CA GLN A 62 -12.93 -1.02 -9.81
C GLN A 62 -14.43 -1.34 -9.83
N ALA A 63 -15.12 -1.30 -8.69
CA ALA A 63 -16.54 -1.57 -8.62
C ALA A 63 -17.37 -0.37 -9.09
N ASP A 64 -18.60 -0.62 -9.55
CA ASP A 64 -19.54 0.41 -10.00
C ASP A 64 -20.67 0.70 -8.99
N ASP A 65 -20.64 0.04 -7.83
CA ASP A 65 -21.61 0.26 -6.76
C ASP A 65 -21.06 1.22 -5.70
N GLY A 66 -21.92 2.06 -5.14
CA GLY A 66 -21.50 3.09 -4.21
C GLY A 66 -21.06 2.58 -2.84
N GLU A 67 -21.44 1.37 -2.42
CA GLU A 67 -20.97 0.80 -1.16
C GLU A 67 -19.49 0.40 -1.25
N SER A 68 -19.09 -0.21 -2.37
CA SER A 68 -17.70 -0.51 -2.67
C SER A 68 -16.86 0.76 -2.82
N LEU A 69 -17.38 1.80 -3.49
CA LEU A 69 -16.68 3.08 -3.61
C LEU A 69 -16.55 3.80 -2.27
N ALA A 70 -17.58 3.78 -1.43
CA ALA A 70 -17.51 4.33 -0.07
C ALA A 70 -16.46 3.59 0.77
N THR A 71 -16.44 2.25 0.68
CA THR A 71 -15.40 1.43 1.32
C THR A 71 -14.01 1.80 0.82
N ALA A 72 -13.82 2.03 -0.48
CA ALA A 72 -12.54 2.48 -1.02
C ALA A 72 -12.09 3.81 -0.38
N ALA A 73 -13.03 4.75 -0.20
CA ALA A 73 -12.72 6.05 0.41
C ALA A 73 -12.18 5.91 1.85
N ASP A 74 -12.71 4.97 2.64
CA ASP A 74 -12.24 4.70 4.01
C ASP A 74 -10.78 4.19 4.09
N PHE A 75 -10.28 3.58 3.01
CA PHE A 75 -8.89 3.11 2.90
C PHE A 75 -7.93 4.19 2.39
N TYR A 76 -8.41 5.25 1.73
CA TYR A 76 -7.56 6.37 1.32
C TYR A 76 -7.51 7.46 2.39
N ARG A 77 -6.54 7.36 3.30
CA ARG A 77 -6.42 8.26 4.48
C ARG A 77 -5.47 9.44 4.30
N GLY A 78 -4.90 9.60 3.11
CA GLY A 78 -3.89 10.60 2.80
C GLY A 78 -2.94 10.07 1.73
N ASP A 79 -1.82 10.79 1.54
CA ASP A 79 -0.81 10.35 0.59
C ASP A 79 -0.13 9.05 1.05
N LEU A 80 0.32 8.25 0.09
CA LEU A 80 0.99 6.97 0.35
C LEU A 80 2.21 7.15 1.26
N LEU A 81 2.21 6.54 2.44
CA LEU A 81 3.26 6.73 3.47
C LEU A 81 3.38 8.20 3.94
N ASP A 82 2.27 8.91 4.07
CA ASP A 82 2.24 10.20 4.76
C ASP A 82 2.73 10.09 6.22
N GLY A 83 3.42 11.13 6.70
CA GLY A 83 4.02 11.17 8.03
C GLY A 83 5.24 10.26 8.25
N VAL A 84 5.67 9.48 7.25
CA VAL A 84 6.87 8.64 7.33
C VAL A 84 8.10 9.43 6.85
N SER A 85 9.12 9.54 7.70
CA SER A 85 10.39 10.17 7.32
C SER A 85 11.19 9.23 6.42
N LEU A 86 11.27 9.55 5.13
CA LEU A 86 11.99 8.78 4.11
C LEU A 86 13.26 9.52 3.64
N PRO A 87 14.33 8.80 3.24
CA PRO A 87 15.45 9.42 2.53
C PRO A 87 14.98 10.10 1.24
N HIS A 88 15.61 11.23 0.88
CA HIS A 88 15.21 12.04 -0.28
C HIS A 88 15.11 11.23 -1.59
N GLU A 89 16.05 10.32 -1.83
CA GLU A 89 16.09 9.46 -3.02
C GLU A 89 14.87 8.52 -3.10
N ILE A 90 14.37 8.07 -1.95
CA ILE A 90 13.15 7.23 -1.87
C ILE A 90 11.92 8.09 -2.07
N ASP A 91 11.90 9.28 -1.48
CA ASP A 91 10.79 10.22 -1.62
C ASP A 91 10.60 10.68 -3.08
N GLU A 92 11.69 11.01 -3.77
CA GLU A 92 11.68 11.34 -5.21
C GLU A 92 11.17 10.17 -6.06
N TRP A 93 11.63 8.95 -5.76
CA TRP A 93 11.13 7.74 -6.41
C TRP A 93 9.65 7.48 -6.12
N LEU A 94 9.15 7.82 -4.93
CA LEU A 94 7.77 7.62 -4.50
C LEU A 94 6.81 8.68 -5.05
N ALA A 95 7.31 9.88 -5.37
CA ALA A 95 6.53 11.01 -5.88
C ALA A 95 5.55 10.66 -7.03
N PRO A 96 5.96 9.96 -8.12
CA PRO A 96 5.03 9.59 -9.18
C PRO A 96 3.94 8.60 -8.71
N PHE A 97 4.23 7.74 -7.73
CA PHE A 97 3.25 6.83 -7.16
C PHE A 97 2.23 7.60 -6.30
N ARG A 98 2.68 8.52 -5.44
CA ARG A 98 1.77 9.41 -4.68
C ARG A 98 0.84 10.15 -5.63
N ALA A 99 1.39 10.79 -6.67
CA ALA A 99 0.59 11.52 -7.67
C ALA A 99 -0.43 10.62 -8.40
N ASN A 100 -0.11 9.34 -8.65
CA ASN A 100 -1.05 8.39 -9.23
C ASN A 100 -2.22 8.08 -8.28
N TYR A 101 -1.92 7.79 -7.01
CA TYR A 101 -2.96 7.48 -6.01
C TYR A 101 -3.82 8.70 -5.66
N THR A 102 -3.25 9.90 -5.60
CA THR A 102 -4.04 11.15 -5.46
C THR A 102 -5.03 11.30 -6.63
N ARG A 103 -4.62 10.97 -7.86
CA ARG A 103 -5.52 11.00 -9.02
C ARG A 103 -6.64 9.96 -8.90
N LYS A 104 -6.32 8.74 -8.49
CA LYS A 104 -7.33 7.68 -8.24
C LYS A 104 -8.33 8.11 -7.17
N ALA A 105 -7.87 8.74 -6.09
CA ALA A 105 -8.72 9.24 -5.03
C ALA A 105 -9.63 10.39 -5.50
N LEU A 106 -9.13 11.27 -6.36
CA LEU A 106 -9.94 12.34 -6.95
C LEU A 106 -11.05 11.77 -7.86
N ASP A 107 -10.71 10.81 -8.73
CA ASP A 107 -11.68 10.11 -9.57
C ASP A 107 -12.75 9.40 -8.73
N LEU A 108 -12.32 8.72 -7.66
CA LEU A 108 -13.22 8.11 -6.69
C LEU A 108 -14.18 9.13 -6.07
N ALA A 109 -13.68 10.29 -5.64
CA ALA A 109 -14.51 11.35 -5.06
C ALA A 109 -15.52 11.91 -6.07
N GLU A 110 -15.11 12.10 -7.33
CA GLU A 110 -16.00 12.49 -8.42
C GLU A 110 -17.10 11.46 -8.64
N ARG A 111 -16.75 10.18 -8.74
CA ARG A 111 -17.71 9.09 -8.92
C ARG A 111 -18.70 9.00 -7.75
N LEU A 112 -18.23 9.13 -6.51
CA LEU A 112 -19.10 9.18 -5.32
C LEU A 112 -20.06 10.36 -5.35
N SER A 113 -19.61 11.53 -5.82
CA SER A 113 -20.47 12.73 -5.91
C SER A 113 -21.59 12.63 -6.95
N LEU A 114 -21.38 11.80 -7.98
CA LEU A 114 -22.35 11.57 -9.05
C LEU A 114 -23.36 10.47 -8.72
N LEU A 115 -23.11 9.69 -7.67
CA LEU A 115 -24.08 8.72 -7.22
C LEU A 115 -25.27 9.44 -6.59
N PRO A 116 -26.51 9.04 -6.93
CA PRO A 116 -27.66 9.50 -6.18
C PRO A 116 -27.42 9.16 -4.71
N GLU A 117 -27.63 10.14 -3.82
CA GLU A 117 -27.55 10.04 -2.35
C GLU A 117 -27.70 8.58 -1.94
N LEU A 118 -26.62 7.95 -1.50
CA LEU A 118 -26.59 6.55 -1.07
C LEU A 118 -27.72 6.37 -0.07
N GLY A 119 -28.86 5.90 -0.58
CA GLY A 119 -30.15 6.19 0.03
C GLY A 119 -30.15 5.83 1.50
N SER A 120 -30.40 6.83 2.34
CA SER A 120 -31.15 6.66 3.59
C SER A 120 -30.74 5.42 4.41
N ARG A 121 -29.45 5.25 4.75
CA ARG A 121 -29.02 4.16 5.65
C ARG A 121 -29.36 4.42 7.14
N GLN A 122 -30.18 5.44 7.48
CA GLN A 122 -30.43 5.76 8.90
C GLN A 122 -31.83 6.29 9.32
N GLU A 123 -32.87 6.26 8.48
CA GLU A 123 -34.22 6.73 8.88
C GLU A 123 -35.31 5.65 8.98
N GLN A 124 -34.94 4.37 9.14
CA GLN A 124 -35.90 3.32 9.51
C GLN A 124 -35.39 2.46 10.68
N ALA A 125 -35.11 3.14 11.80
CA ALA A 125 -35.14 2.53 13.11
C ALA A 125 -35.92 3.47 14.04
N CYS A 126 -37.23 3.54 13.83
CA CYS A 126 -38.22 4.00 14.80
C CYS A 126 -39.18 2.86 15.06
#